data_AF-A0A3M6AMQ1-F1
#
_entry.id   AF-A0A3M6AMQ1-F1
#
_cell.length_a   1.000
_cell.length_b   1.000
_cell.length_c   1.000
_cell.angle_alpha   90.00
_cell.angle_beta   90.00
_cell.angle_gamma   90.00
#
_symmetry.space_group_name_H-M   'P 1'
#
loop_
_entity.id
_entity.type
_entity.pdbx_description
1 polymer ?
#
loop_
_entity_poly.entity_id
_entity_poly.type
_entity_poly.pdbx_seq_one_letter_code
_entity_poly.pdbx_strand_id
1 'polypeptide(L)'
;RDAKTLTLQLYERLLKAMVAHSELSGPPERLQAIREEKVACAHKKTLGTLVGMLTESYLKLPDLADEPEQAEPIDQIWVSFRCQMELPEERYAETKAALRELVDLRNELVHHFLQRFDLWNVDGCLAAESYLDESNETIDGHYLTLRDWAKSMDEARQLMVSFMQTQEYEDAVFKGIGLDGTVHWPSSGITACLREAETKLAEAGWTPLFDAIHWSAKTYPEQTPKRYGCGSWRHVIHASQQFEICKQSQADNGATVVWYRSRPRETSKEQE
;
A
#
# COMPACT_ATOMS: atom_id res chain seq x y z
N ARG A 1 -23.04 5.06 -36.63
CA ARG A 1 -23.47 4.01 -35.67
C ARG A 1 -22.31 3.50 -34.82
N ASP A 2 -21.12 3.29 -35.39
CA ASP A 2 -19.98 2.66 -34.67
C ASP A 2 -19.34 3.51 -33.56
N ALA A 3 -19.28 4.84 -33.70
CA ALA A 3 -18.67 5.73 -32.70
C ALA A 3 -19.37 5.68 -31.32
N LYS A 4 -20.69 5.43 -31.30
CA LYS A 4 -21.54 5.56 -30.10
C LYS A 4 -21.32 4.40 -29.10
N THR A 5 -21.21 3.17 -29.60
CA THR A 5 -20.94 1.99 -28.77
C THR A 5 -19.47 1.91 -28.31
N LEU A 6 -18.56 2.57 -29.05
CA LEU A 6 -17.13 2.58 -28.75
C LEU A 6 -16.83 3.32 -27.45
N THR A 7 -17.45 4.47 -27.15
CA THR A 7 -17.15 5.22 -25.91
C THR A 7 -17.50 4.41 -24.66
N LEU A 8 -18.67 3.76 -24.62
CA LEU A 8 -19.07 2.96 -23.46
C LEU A 8 -18.11 1.77 -23.24
N GLN A 9 -17.66 1.13 -24.32
CA GLN A 9 -16.66 0.06 -24.25
C GLN A 9 -15.29 0.58 -23.78
N LEU A 10 -14.88 1.78 -24.21
CA LEU A 10 -13.67 2.44 -23.74
C LEU A 10 -13.75 2.78 -22.25
N TYR A 11 -14.89 3.29 -21.79
CA TYR A 11 -15.17 3.55 -20.38
C TYR A 11 -15.03 2.27 -19.56
N GLU A 12 -15.72 1.19 -19.94
CA GLU A 12 -15.66 -0.07 -19.22
C GLU A 12 -14.23 -0.65 -19.20
N ARG A 13 -13.50 -0.56 -20.32
CA ARG A 13 -12.12 -1.02 -20.41
C ARG A 13 -11.19 -0.23 -19.47
N LEU A 14 -11.38 1.09 -19.41
CA LEU A 14 -10.60 1.95 -18.52
C LEU A 14 -10.91 1.66 -17.05
N LEU A 15 -12.19 1.51 -16.71
CA LEU A 15 -12.63 1.19 -15.35
C LEU A 15 -12.07 -0.16 -14.88
N LYS A 16 -12.08 -1.17 -15.77
CA LYS A 16 -11.45 -2.48 -15.51
C LYS A 16 -9.97 -2.34 -15.16
N ALA A 17 -9.23 -1.51 -15.89
CA ALA A 17 -7.82 -1.27 -15.62
C ALA A 17 -7.60 -0.54 -14.28
N MET A 18 -8.43 0.46 -13.97
CA MET A 18 -8.34 1.17 -12.68
C MET A 18 -8.59 0.24 -11.50
N VAL A 19 -9.69 -0.52 -11.51
CA VAL A 19 -10.05 -1.46 -10.43
C VAL A 19 -9.00 -2.56 -10.28
N ALA A 20 -8.42 -3.06 -11.37
CA ALA A 20 -7.39 -4.10 -11.30
C ALA A 20 -6.05 -3.61 -10.74
N HIS A 21 -5.81 -2.29 -10.73
CA HIS A 21 -4.54 -1.69 -10.34
C HIS A 21 -4.64 -0.73 -9.16
N SER A 22 -5.82 -0.60 -8.52
CA SER A 22 -6.03 0.30 -7.39
C SER A 22 -5.42 -0.23 -6.10
N GLU A 23 -5.25 -1.54 -5.97
CA GLU A 23 -4.66 -2.15 -4.79
C GLU A 23 -4.06 -3.53 -5.09
N LEU A 24 -3.00 -3.88 -4.35
CA LEU A 24 -2.36 -5.18 -4.37
C LEU A 24 -1.83 -5.48 -2.98
N SER A 25 -2.03 -6.70 -2.48
CA SER A 25 -1.57 -7.13 -1.18
C SER A 25 -1.16 -8.60 -1.26
N GLY A 26 0.02 -8.93 -0.73
CA GLY A 26 0.53 -10.29 -0.75
C GLY A 26 2.04 -10.40 -0.49
N PRO A 27 2.57 -11.63 -0.43
CA PRO A 27 4.00 -11.86 -0.35
C PRO A 27 4.69 -11.50 -1.68
N PRO A 28 5.90 -10.90 -1.66
CA PRO A 28 6.59 -10.39 -2.85
C PRO A 28 6.63 -11.35 -4.04
N GLU A 29 6.90 -12.63 -3.79
CA GLU A 29 7.00 -13.70 -4.78
C GLU A 29 5.66 -14.05 -5.46
N ARG A 30 4.52 -13.70 -4.86
CA ARG A 30 3.18 -13.93 -5.44
C ARG A 30 2.54 -12.68 -6.02
N LEU A 31 3.10 -11.48 -5.78
CA LEU A 31 2.50 -10.21 -6.20
C LEU A 31 2.16 -10.18 -7.69
N GLN A 32 3.05 -10.71 -8.54
CA GLN A 32 2.82 -10.77 -9.99
C GLN A 32 1.61 -11.66 -10.35
N ALA A 33 1.49 -12.84 -9.74
CA ALA A 33 0.37 -13.75 -9.98
C ALA A 33 -0.96 -13.16 -9.45
N ILE A 34 -0.93 -12.55 -8.26
CA ILE A 34 -2.12 -11.89 -7.68
C ILE A 34 -2.58 -10.74 -8.59
N ARG A 35 -1.65 -9.97 -9.16
CA ARG A 35 -1.96 -8.90 -10.13
C ARG A 35 -2.65 -9.48 -11.37
N GLU A 36 -2.13 -10.55 -11.94
CA GLU A 36 -2.72 -11.21 -13.11
C GLU A 36 -4.12 -11.75 -12.82
N GLU A 37 -4.32 -12.36 -11.65
CA GLU A 37 -5.64 -12.82 -11.18
C GLU A 37 -6.62 -11.66 -11.01
N LYS A 38 -6.20 -10.52 -10.43
CA LYS A 38 -7.05 -9.32 -10.31
C LYS A 38 -7.43 -8.75 -11.67
N VAL A 39 -6.50 -8.68 -12.62
CA VAL A 39 -6.78 -8.26 -14.00
C VAL A 39 -7.78 -9.19 -14.67
N ALA A 40 -7.57 -10.51 -14.58
CA ALA A 40 -8.48 -11.50 -15.15
C ALA A 40 -9.87 -11.47 -14.49
N CYS A 41 -9.93 -11.23 -13.19
CA CYS A 41 -11.18 -11.08 -12.44
C CYS A 41 -11.95 -9.85 -12.91
N ALA A 42 -11.31 -8.67 -12.93
CA ALA A 42 -11.90 -7.41 -13.37
C ALA A 42 -12.42 -7.51 -14.82
N HIS A 43 -11.68 -8.18 -15.71
CA HIS A 43 -12.08 -8.36 -17.11
C HIS A 43 -13.44 -9.07 -17.27
N LYS A 44 -13.78 -9.98 -16.35
CA LYS A 44 -15.05 -10.74 -16.34
C LYS A 44 -16.20 -10.01 -15.65
N LYS A 45 -15.95 -8.88 -14.99
CA LYS A 45 -16.99 -8.12 -14.28
C LYS A 45 -17.77 -7.22 -15.22
N THR A 46 -19.04 -7.01 -14.87
CA THR A 46 -19.94 -6.06 -15.56
C THR A 46 -19.68 -4.64 -15.04
N LEU A 47 -20.11 -3.64 -15.80
CA LEU A 47 -19.98 -2.22 -15.43
C LEU A 47 -20.51 -1.93 -14.01
N GLY A 48 -21.69 -2.44 -13.66
CA GLY A 48 -22.28 -2.25 -12.33
C GLY A 48 -21.42 -2.82 -11.20
N THR A 49 -20.85 -4.02 -11.37
CA THR A 49 -19.93 -4.59 -10.38
C THR A 49 -18.64 -3.79 -10.28
N LEU A 50 -18.10 -3.33 -11.41
CA LEU A 50 -16.88 -2.52 -11.43
C LEU A 50 -17.07 -1.16 -10.74
N VAL A 51 -18.23 -0.53 -10.92
CA VAL A 51 -18.59 0.71 -10.22
C VAL A 51 -18.67 0.49 -8.72
N GLY A 52 -19.26 -0.63 -8.28
CA GLY A 52 -19.26 -1.03 -6.87
C GLY A 52 -17.84 -1.17 -6.33
N MET A 53 -17.00 -1.96 -7.01
CA MET A 53 -15.60 -2.15 -6.63
C MET A 53 -14.82 -0.82 -6.56
N LEU A 54 -14.98 0.06 -7.55
CA LEU A 54 -14.32 1.39 -7.55
C LEU A 54 -14.77 2.23 -6.35
N THR A 55 -16.07 2.24 -6.05
CA THR A 55 -16.65 3.03 -4.95
C THR A 55 -16.20 2.54 -3.58
N GLU A 56 -15.95 1.24 -3.45
CA GLU A 56 -15.50 0.61 -2.20
C GLU A 56 -13.98 0.70 -2.01
N SER A 57 -13.18 0.50 -3.07
CA SER A 57 -11.73 0.39 -2.93
C SER A 57 -10.96 1.68 -3.26
N TYR A 58 -11.47 2.50 -4.18
CA TYR A 58 -10.76 3.68 -4.71
C TYR A 58 -11.27 4.99 -4.11
N LEU A 59 -12.58 5.15 -3.91
CA LEU A 59 -13.14 6.36 -3.31
C LEU A 59 -13.09 6.28 -1.77
N LYS A 60 -12.58 7.33 -1.12
CA LYS A 60 -12.46 7.40 0.34
C LYS A 60 -13.05 8.71 0.89
N LEU A 61 -13.69 8.63 2.07
CA LEU A 61 -14.09 9.80 2.85
C LEU A 61 -12.96 10.23 3.80
N PRO A 62 -12.72 11.53 4.02
CA PRO A 62 -11.57 12.05 4.78
C PRO A 62 -11.42 11.51 6.20
N ASP A 63 -12.54 11.24 6.89
CA ASP A 63 -12.55 10.90 8.32
C ASP A 63 -12.59 9.38 8.61
N LEU A 64 -12.55 8.55 7.56
CA LEU A 64 -12.36 7.11 7.75
C LEU A 64 -10.87 6.85 7.93
N ALA A 65 -10.43 6.84 9.19
CA ALA A 65 -9.09 6.34 9.53
C ALA A 65 -8.89 4.98 8.86
N ASP A 66 -7.73 4.77 8.23
CA ASP A 66 -7.34 3.43 7.85
C ASP A 66 -7.15 2.68 9.17
N GLU A 67 -8.14 1.86 9.55
CA GLU A 67 -7.95 0.88 10.60
C GLU A 67 -6.70 0.09 10.22
N PRO A 68 -5.64 0.10 11.05
CA PRO A 68 -4.48 -0.70 10.76
C PRO A 68 -4.97 -2.14 10.72
N GLU A 69 -5.00 -2.72 9.51
CA GLU A 69 -5.29 -4.13 9.30
C GLU A 69 -4.37 -4.86 10.27
N GLN A 70 -4.94 -5.49 11.30
CA GLN A 70 -4.16 -6.13 12.35
C GLN A 70 -3.28 -7.15 11.67
N ALA A 71 -2.00 -6.81 11.51
CA ALA A 71 -1.03 -7.69 10.94
C ALA A 71 -0.85 -8.81 11.97
N GLU A 72 -1.50 -9.95 11.72
CA GLU A 72 -1.08 -11.18 12.36
C GLU A 72 0.43 -11.32 12.14
N PRO A 73 1.19 -11.86 13.10
CA PRO A 73 2.62 -12.09 12.90
C PRO A 73 2.79 -13.13 11.79
N ILE A 74 2.90 -12.66 10.56
CA ILE A 74 3.23 -13.47 9.40
C ILE A 74 4.75 -13.66 9.44
N ASP A 75 5.23 -14.91 9.49
CA ASP A 75 6.65 -15.28 9.37
C ASP A 75 7.26 -14.97 7.97
N GLN A 76 6.57 -14.17 7.16
CA GLN A 76 6.88 -13.88 5.77
C GLN A 76 6.72 -12.38 5.51
N ILE A 77 7.58 -11.82 4.67
CA ILE A 77 7.48 -10.44 4.22
C ILE A 77 6.14 -10.27 3.49
N TRP A 78 5.34 -9.29 3.94
CA TRP A 78 4.07 -8.95 3.33
C TRP A 78 4.14 -7.53 2.77
N VAL A 79 3.69 -7.35 1.53
CA VAL A 79 3.67 -6.05 0.86
C VAL A 79 2.24 -5.74 0.45
N SER A 80 1.76 -4.56 0.84
CA SER A 80 0.46 -4.03 0.45
C SER A 80 0.64 -2.63 -0.11
N PHE A 81 -0.08 -2.33 -1.19
CA PHE A 81 -0.27 -0.98 -1.69
C PHE A 81 -1.75 -0.77 -2.01
N ARG A 82 -2.22 0.46 -1.77
CA ARG A 82 -3.55 0.92 -2.16
C ARG A 82 -3.46 2.38 -2.62
N CYS A 83 -4.10 2.68 -3.74
CA CYS A 83 -4.30 4.02 -4.26
C CYS A 83 -5.77 4.39 -4.06
N GLN A 84 -6.00 5.50 -3.37
CA GLN A 84 -7.34 6.02 -3.08
C GLN A 84 -7.43 7.50 -3.43
N MET A 85 -8.63 7.93 -3.76
CA MET A 85 -9.00 9.32 -3.97
C MET A 85 -9.94 9.75 -2.87
N GLU A 86 -9.45 10.67 -2.04
CA GLU A 86 -10.25 11.27 -0.96
C GLU A 86 -11.18 12.34 -1.53
N LEU A 87 -12.45 12.26 -1.16
CA LEU A 87 -13.50 13.18 -1.59
C LEU A 87 -14.32 13.67 -0.38
N PRO A 88 -14.62 14.97 -0.26
CA PRO A 88 -15.61 15.46 0.69
C PRO A 88 -16.96 14.74 0.53
N GLU A 89 -17.74 14.64 1.60
CA GLU A 89 -19.00 13.87 1.63
C GLU A 89 -19.97 14.24 0.49
N GLU A 90 -20.17 15.52 0.23
CA GLU A 90 -20.99 16.02 -0.87
C GLU A 90 -20.50 15.50 -2.23
N ARG A 91 -19.19 15.65 -2.49
CA ARG A 91 -18.56 15.18 -3.74
C ARG A 91 -18.58 13.66 -3.86
N TYR A 92 -18.45 12.93 -2.76
CA TYR A 92 -18.55 11.48 -2.75
C TYR A 92 -19.96 11.03 -3.16
N ALA A 93 -21.00 11.65 -2.59
CA ALA A 93 -22.39 11.34 -2.91
C ALA A 93 -22.73 11.68 -4.37
N GLU A 94 -22.32 12.86 -4.85
CA GLU A 94 -22.46 13.28 -6.26
C GLU A 94 -21.78 12.28 -7.21
N THR A 95 -20.54 11.90 -6.88
CA THR A 95 -19.76 10.96 -7.68
C THR A 95 -20.42 9.59 -7.75
N LYS A 96 -20.92 9.09 -6.61
CA LYS A 96 -21.62 7.80 -6.56
C LYS A 96 -22.93 7.84 -7.36
N ALA A 97 -23.66 8.95 -7.31
CA ALA A 97 -24.87 9.14 -8.12
C ALA A 97 -24.54 9.17 -9.62
N ALA A 98 -23.50 9.90 -10.03
CA ALA A 98 -23.03 9.96 -11.42
C ALA A 98 -22.59 8.58 -11.96
N LEU A 99 -21.87 7.78 -11.15
CA LEU A 99 -21.49 6.43 -11.54
C LEU A 99 -22.72 5.50 -11.68
N ARG A 100 -23.74 5.69 -10.84
CA ARG A 100 -25.00 4.94 -10.92
C ARG A 100 -25.80 5.32 -12.17
N GLU A 101 -25.88 6.61 -12.49
CA GLU A 101 -26.52 7.11 -13.71
C GLU A 101 -25.95 6.42 -14.95
N LEU A 102 -24.62 6.25 -15.02
CA LEU A 102 -23.98 5.55 -16.14
C LEU A 102 -24.36 4.06 -16.22
N VAL A 103 -24.48 3.38 -15.07
CA VAL A 103 -24.93 1.97 -15.03
C VAL A 103 -26.37 1.86 -15.51
N ASP A 104 -27.24 2.75 -15.05
CA ASP A 104 -28.65 2.80 -15.43
C ASP A 104 -28.78 3.10 -16.92
N LEU A 105 -28.04 4.10 -17.44
CA LEU A 105 -27.99 4.43 -18.86
C LEU A 105 -27.53 3.26 -19.73
N ARG A 106 -26.48 2.54 -19.32
CA ARG A 106 -26.03 1.33 -20.02
C ARG A 106 -27.14 0.28 -20.04
N ASN A 107 -27.84 0.08 -18.94
CA ASN A 107 -28.89 -0.93 -18.86
C ASN A 107 -30.10 -0.55 -19.72
N GLU A 108 -30.50 0.72 -19.72
CA GLU A 108 -31.53 1.26 -20.62
C GLU A 108 -31.16 1.02 -22.09
N LEU A 109 -29.96 1.41 -22.51
CA LEU A 109 -29.49 1.26 -23.89
C LEU A 109 -29.42 -0.21 -24.35
N VAL A 110 -29.06 -1.13 -23.46
CA VAL A 110 -28.87 -2.55 -23.81
C VAL A 110 -30.17 -3.35 -23.69
N HIS A 111 -31.01 -3.07 -22.70
CA HIS A 111 -32.15 -3.93 -22.34
C HIS A 111 -33.51 -3.32 -22.66
N HIS A 112 -33.65 -1.99 -22.60
CA HIS A 112 -34.96 -1.32 -22.71
C HIS A 112 -35.11 -0.47 -23.99
N PHE A 113 -34.02 -0.20 -24.70
CA PHE A 113 -34.02 0.66 -25.88
C PHE A 113 -35.06 0.26 -26.94
N LEU A 114 -35.14 -1.02 -27.31
CA LEU A 114 -36.09 -1.53 -28.31
C LEU A 114 -37.54 -1.60 -27.81
N GLN A 115 -37.75 -1.58 -26.49
CA GLN A 115 -39.08 -1.53 -25.89
C GLN A 115 -39.58 -0.08 -25.83
N ARG A 116 -38.66 0.87 -25.68
CA ARG A 116 -38.94 2.31 -25.55
C ARG A 116 -39.21 2.98 -26.88
N PHE A 117 -38.54 2.59 -27.96
CA PHE A 117 -38.66 3.22 -29.26
C PHE A 117 -39.16 2.24 -30.33
N ASP A 118 -40.22 2.62 -31.03
CA ASP A 118 -40.70 1.89 -32.20
C ASP A 118 -39.84 2.21 -33.43
N LEU A 119 -38.88 1.33 -33.73
CA LEU A 119 -37.99 1.48 -34.87
C LEU A 119 -38.65 1.18 -36.22
N TRP A 120 -39.92 0.79 -36.24
CA TRP A 120 -40.69 0.58 -37.47
C TRP A 120 -41.43 1.84 -37.91
N ASN A 121 -41.46 2.87 -37.06
CA ASN A 121 -41.99 4.20 -37.38
C ASN A 121 -40.84 5.21 -37.55
N VAL A 122 -41.00 6.16 -38.47
CA VAL A 122 -40.04 7.25 -38.72
C VAL A 122 -39.91 8.15 -37.49
N ASP A 123 -41.00 8.51 -36.84
CA ASP A 123 -40.96 9.34 -35.62
C ASP A 123 -40.25 8.62 -34.47
N GLY A 124 -40.44 7.31 -34.36
CA GLY A 124 -39.74 6.47 -33.37
C GLY A 124 -38.25 6.35 -33.66
N CYS A 125 -37.84 6.29 -34.93
CA CYS A 125 -36.43 6.35 -35.33
C CYS A 125 -35.79 7.70 -34.99
N LEU A 126 -36.47 8.81 -35.25
CA LEU A 126 -35.96 10.16 -34.94
C LEU A 126 -35.82 10.37 -33.43
N ALA A 127 -36.81 9.94 -32.65
CA ALA A 127 -36.74 10.00 -31.19
C ALA A 127 -35.61 9.12 -30.63
N ALA A 128 -35.42 7.93 -31.19
CA ALA A 128 -34.33 7.03 -30.81
C ALA A 128 -32.95 7.63 -31.14
N GLU A 129 -32.81 8.28 -32.29
CA GLU A 129 -31.57 8.95 -32.69
C GLU A 129 -31.21 10.10 -31.73
N SER A 130 -32.16 10.98 -31.45
CA SER A 130 -31.98 12.09 -30.49
C SER A 130 -31.59 11.58 -29.11
N TYR A 131 -32.29 10.55 -28.61
CA TYR A 131 -31.96 9.95 -27.31
C TYR A 131 -30.56 9.33 -27.29
N LEU A 132 -30.14 8.69 -28.39
CA LEU A 132 -28.78 8.15 -28.49
C LEU A 132 -27.74 9.27 -28.48
N ASP A 133 -27.99 10.41 -29.15
CA ASP A 133 -27.05 11.54 -29.14
C ASP A 133 -26.88 12.11 -27.73
N GLU A 134 -27.97 12.41 -27.02
CA GLU A 134 -27.95 12.85 -25.62
C GLU A 134 -27.21 11.86 -24.72
N SER A 135 -27.52 10.56 -24.87
CA SER A 135 -26.86 9.50 -24.09
C SER A 135 -25.34 9.48 -24.31
N ASN A 136 -24.87 9.74 -25.53
CA ASN A 136 -23.42 9.75 -25.79
C ASN A 136 -22.74 10.96 -25.19
N GLU A 137 -23.37 12.14 -25.23
CA GLU A 137 -22.81 13.33 -24.58
C GLU A 137 -22.61 13.09 -23.08
N THR A 138 -23.58 12.42 -22.43
CA THR A 138 -23.45 11.99 -21.03
C THR A 138 -22.29 10.99 -20.84
N ILE A 139 -22.20 9.95 -21.67
CA ILE A 139 -21.14 8.92 -21.58
C ILE A 139 -19.76 9.54 -21.81
N ASP A 140 -19.62 10.42 -22.80
CA ASP A 140 -18.36 11.12 -23.12
C ASP A 140 -17.91 11.98 -21.93
N GLY A 141 -18.85 12.71 -21.29
CA GLY A 141 -18.58 13.47 -20.07
C GLY A 141 -18.03 12.58 -18.94
N HIS A 142 -18.71 11.48 -18.63
CA HIS A 142 -18.22 10.53 -17.63
C HIS A 142 -16.87 9.90 -18.00
N TYR A 143 -16.65 9.61 -19.29
CA TYR A 143 -15.39 9.06 -19.77
C TYR A 143 -14.23 10.02 -19.58
N LEU A 144 -14.43 11.32 -19.85
CA LEU A 144 -13.41 12.34 -19.59
C LEU A 144 -13.05 12.40 -18.10
N THR A 145 -14.05 12.40 -17.21
CA THR A 145 -13.82 12.36 -15.76
C THR A 145 -13.04 11.11 -15.33
N LEU A 146 -13.45 9.92 -15.81
CA LEU A 146 -12.77 8.67 -15.47
C LEU A 146 -11.33 8.66 -16.00
N ARG A 147 -11.09 9.21 -17.19
CA ARG A 147 -9.76 9.34 -17.79
C ARG A 147 -8.86 10.23 -16.95
N ASP A 148 -9.38 11.34 -16.45
CA ASP A 148 -8.61 12.24 -15.60
C ASP A 148 -8.25 11.54 -14.27
N TRP A 149 -9.16 10.77 -13.67
CA TRP A 149 -8.83 9.95 -12.50
C TRP A 149 -7.78 8.89 -12.79
N ALA A 150 -7.91 8.18 -13.92
CA ALA A 150 -6.93 7.17 -14.32
C ALA A 150 -5.54 7.78 -14.51
N LYS A 151 -5.48 9.00 -15.06
CA LYS A 151 -4.24 9.76 -15.23
C LYS A 151 -3.64 10.14 -13.87
N SER A 152 -4.42 10.73 -12.96
CA SER A 152 -3.95 11.09 -11.62
C SER A 152 -3.48 9.87 -10.83
N MET A 153 -4.17 8.74 -10.95
CA MET A 153 -3.77 7.48 -10.34
C MET A 153 -2.42 6.98 -10.90
N ASP A 154 -2.19 7.11 -12.21
CA ASP A 154 -0.93 6.72 -12.82
C ASP A 154 0.23 7.64 -12.41
N GLU A 155 -0.01 8.95 -12.38
CA GLU A 155 0.95 9.95 -11.89
C GLU A 155 1.34 9.68 -10.43
N ALA A 156 0.37 9.40 -9.55
CA ALA A 156 0.62 9.05 -8.15
C ALA A 156 1.47 7.77 -8.03
N ARG A 157 1.19 6.75 -8.85
CA ARG A 157 1.98 5.51 -8.89
C ARG A 157 3.40 5.76 -9.38
N GLN A 158 3.60 6.59 -10.40
CA GLN A 158 4.94 6.94 -10.89
C GLN A 158 5.75 7.71 -9.85
N LEU A 159 5.13 8.64 -9.12
CA LEU A 159 5.76 9.34 -8.00
C LEU A 159 6.15 8.37 -6.88
N MET A 160 5.26 7.44 -6.51
CA MET A 160 5.57 6.40 -5.52
C MET A 160 6.74 5.52 -5.96
N VAL A 161 6.74 5.03 -7.20
CA VAL A 161 7.85 4.22 -7.74
C VAL A 161 9.16 5.00 -7.71
N SER A 162 9.13 6.28 -8.06
CA SER A 162 10.32 7.15 -8.04
C SER A 162 10.83 7.35 -6.62
N PHE A 163 9.93 7.52 -5.64
CA PHE A 163 10.27 7.61 -4.23
C PHE A 163 10.85 6.29 -3.68
N MET A 164 10.27 5.14 -4.04
CA MET A 164 10.76 3.83 -3.62
C MET A 164 12.19 3.51 -4.10
N GLN A 165 12.65 4.21 -5.14
CA GLN A 165 14.01 4.07 -5.67
C GLN A 165 15.04 4.95 -4.93
N THR A 166 14.62 5.80 -4.00
CA THR A 166 15.54 6.70 -3.29
C THR A 166 16.15 6.05 -2.05
N GLN A 167 17.29 6.59 -1.61
CA GLN A 167 17.98 6.10 -0.42
C GLN A 167 17.16 6.34 0.85
N GLU A 168 16.36 7.41 0.89
CA GLU A 168 15.50 7.75 2.02
C GLU A 168 14.43 6.69 2.25
N TYR A 169 13.84 6.15 1.16
CA TYR A 169 12.89 5.04 1.27
C TYR A 169 13.57 3.76 1.76
N GLU A 170 14.74 3.42 1.20
CA GLU A 170 15.51 2.26 1.64
C GLU A 170 15.88 2.34 3.12
N ASP A 171 16.30 3.52 3.58
CA ASP A 171 16.67 3.78 4.96
C ASP A 171 15.45 3.72 5.91
N ALA A 172 14.30 4.21 5.48
CA ALA A 172 13.05 4.10 6.23
C ALA A 172 12.59 2.65 6.38
N VAL A 173 12.54 1.89 5.28
CA VAL A 173 11.98 0.53 5.26
C VAL A 173 12.93 -0.50 5.86
N PHE A 174 14.19 -0.51 5.43
CA PHE A 174 15.12 -1.58 5.80
C PHE A 174 16.00 -1.22 7.00
N LYS A 175 16.18 0.08 7.29
CA LYS A 175 17.08 0.53 8.35
C LYS A 175 16.31 1.15 9.51
N GLY A 176 15.01 1.40 9.37
CA GLY A 176 14.18 2.00 10.41
C GLY A 176 14.57 3.45 10.72
N ILE A 177 15.10 4.17 9.73
CA ILE A 177 15.44 5.60 9.84
C ILE A 177 14.37 6.38 9.10
N GLY A 178 13.48 7.04 9.82
CA GLY A 178 12.41 7.85 9.28
C GLY A 178 12.92 8.97 8.37
N LEU A 179 12.01 9.50 7.55
CA LEU A 179 12.31 10.57 6.58
C LEU A 179 12.76 11.87 7.25
N ASP A 180 12.43 12.06 8.53
CA ASP A 180 12.88 13.16 9.38
C ASP A 180 14.22 12.86 10.11
N GLY A 181 14.82 11.71 9.85
CA GLY A 181 16.04 11.24 10.50
C GLY A 181 15.82 10.58 11.87
N THR A 182 14.58 10.45 12.34
CA THR A 182 14.28 9.72 13.58
C THR A 182 14.49 8.22 13.42
N VAL A 183 14.89 7.52 14.47
CA VAL A 183 15.17 6.08 14.39
C VAL A 183 14.08 5.31 15.12
N HIS A 184 13.39 4.42 14.40
CA HIS A 184 12.49 3.44 15.01
C HIS A 184 13.32 2.24 15.50
N TRP A 185 13.81 2.33 16.73
CA TRP A 185 14.73 1.36 17.32
C TRP A 185 14.25 -0.09 17.32
N PRO A 186 12.97 -0.43 17.58
CA PRO A 186 12.55 -1.83 17.58
C PRO A 186 12.72 -2.55 16.24
N SER A 187 12.64 -1.82 15.12
CA SER A 187 12.75 -2.36 13.75
C SER A 187 13.99 -1.88 13.00
N SER A 188 14.94 -1.20 13.66
CA SER A 188 16.12 -0.70 12.99
C SER A 188 17.13 -1.81 12.68
N GLY A 189 17.85 -1.68 11.57
CA GLY A 189 18.79 -2.71 11.13
C GLY A 189 19.89 -2.99 12.15
N ILE A 190 20.32 -1.96 12.89
CA ILE A 190 21.36 -2.10 13.91
C ILE A 190 20.89 -2.86 15.16
N THR A 191 19.62 -2.74 15.56
CA THR A 191 19.08 -3.51 16.68
C THR A 191 18.77 -4.94 16.26
N ALA A 192 18.29 -5.15 15.03
CA ALA A 192 18.14 -6.49 14.45
C ALA A 192 19.49 -7.23 14.39
N CYS A 193 20.54 -6.54 13.96
CA CYS A 193 21.91 -7.05 13.94
C CYS A 193 22.41 -7.46 15.35
N LEU A 194 22.15 -6.64 16.38
CA LEU A 194 22.51 -6.98 17.76
C LEU A 194 21.73 -8.19 18.31
N ARG A 195 20.45 -8.34 17.96
CA ARG A 195 19.64 -9.52 18.33
C ARG A 195 20.14 -10.77 17.62
N GLU A 196 20.51 -10.67 16.34
CA GLU A 196 21.07 -11.80 15.60
C GLU A 196 22.44 -12.21 16.18
N ALA A 197 23.29 -11.24 16.51
CA ALA A 197 24.55 -11.50 17.20
C ALA A 197 24.32 -12.22 18.54
N GLU A 198 23.29 -11.82 19.30
CA GLU A 198 22.89 -12.50 20.53
C GLU A 198 22.52 -13.97 20.28
N THR A 199 21.74 -14.28 19.24
CA THR A 199 21.39 -15.67 18.91
C THR A 199 22.58 -16.55 18.55
N LYS A 200 23.69 -15.97 18.07
CA LYS A 200 24.87 -16.68 17.58
C LYS A 200 26.00 -16.77 18.61
N LEU A 201 26.12 -15.78 19.49
CA LEU A 201 27.29 -15.56 20.34
C LEU A 201 26.95 -15.49 21.84
N ALA A 202 25.68 -15.68 22.24
CA ALA A 202 25.32 -15.65 23.65
C ALA A 202 25.95 -16.81 24.44
N GLU A 203 26.59 -16.47 25.54
CA GLU A 203 27.09 -17.38 26.56
C GLU A 203 26.25 -17.18 27.83
N ALA A 204 25.57 -18.24 28.29
CA ALA A 204 24.68 -18.17 29.46
C ALA A 204 23.64 -17.03 29.42
N GLY A 205 23.13 -16.69 28.22
CA GLY A 205 22.13 -15.65 28.03
C GLY A 205 22.67 -14.22 28.00
N TRP A 206 24.00 -14.04 27.89
CA TRP A 206 24.65 -12.76 27.70
C TRP A 206 25.63 -12.82 26.54
N THR A 207 25.75 -11.73 25.78
CA THR A 207 26.65 -11.67 24.62
C THR A 207 27.78 -10.67 24.86
N PRO A 208 29.06 -11.04 24.65
CA PRO A 208 30.16 -10.10 24.71
C PRO A 208 29.97 -9.02 23.64
N LEU A 209 29.87 -7.75 24.05
CA LEU A 209 29.64 -6.63 23.14
C LEU A 209 30.77 -6.50 22.11
N PHE A 210 32.01 -6.82 22.49
CA PHE A 210 33.14 -6.76 21.56
C PHE A 210 33.01 -7.77 20.41
N ASP A 211 32.64 -9.01 20.74
CA ASP A 211 32.48 -10.08 19.74
C ASP A 211 31.27 -9.81 18.85
N ALA A 212 30.16 -9.32 19.42
CA ALA A 212 29.02 -8.87 18.64
C ALA A 212 29.41 -7.75 17.66
N ILE A 213 30.14 -6.72 18.10
CA ILE A 213 30.60 -5.63 17.21
C ILE A 213 31.47 -6.18 16.07
N HIS A 214 32.39 -7.09 16.37
CA HIS A 214 33.28 -7.65 15.37
C HIS A 214 32.52 -8.54 14.36
N TRP A 215 31.57 -9.34 14.86
CA TRP A 215 30.68 -10.14 14.02
C TRP A 215 29.78 -9.26 13.14
N SER A 216 29.19 -8.20 13.71
CA SER A 216 28.35 -7.23 13.00
C SER A 216 29.16 -6.51 11.91
N ALA A 217 30.38 -6.06 12.20
CA ALA A 217 31.23 -5.39 11.22
C ALA A 217 31.62 -6.29 10.04
N LYS A 218 31.70 -7.62 10.25
CA LYS A 218 31.98 -8.59 9.20
C LYS A 218 30.74 -8.97 8.39
N THR A 219 29.59 -9.08 9.05
CA THR A 219 28.35 -9.58 8.43
C THR A 219 27.55 -8.46 7.77
N TYR A 220 27.52 -7.28 8.39
CA TYR A 220 26.72 -6.11 8.00
C TYR A 220 27.55 -4.82 8.12
N PRO A 221 28.57 -4.62 7.25
CA PRO A 221 29.50 -3.50 7.35
C PRO A 221 28.84 -2.11 7.26
N GLU A 222 27.64 -2.03 6.69
CA GLU A 222 26.84 -0.82 6.58
C GLU A 222 26.16 -0.41 7.90
N GLN A 223 26.00 -1.34 8.84
CA GLN A 223 25.35 -1.10 10.14
C GLN A 223 26.33 -0.46 11.13
N THR A 224 26.51 0.85 10.99
CA THR A 224 27.42 1.63 11.84
C THR A 224 26.64 2.54 12.79
N PRO A 225 27.10 2.74 14.04
CA PRO A 225 26.47 3.67 14.98
C PRO A 225 26.25 5.08 14.41
N LYS A 226 27.22 5.58 13.62
CA LYS A 226 27.17 6.92 13.02
C LYS A 226 25.97 7.11 12.11
N ARG A 227 25.55 6.07 11.39
CA ARG A 227 24.37 6.11 10.51
C ARG A 227 23.08 6.42 11.28
N TYR A 228 23.02 6.01 12.55
CA TYR A 228 21.89 6.21 13.44
C TYR A 228 22.09 7.39 14.40
N GLY A 229 22.97 8.35 14.06
CA GLY A 229 23.29 9.50 14.91
C GLY A 229 24.07 9.16 16.19
N CYS A 230 24.55 7.92 16.34
CA CYS A 230 25.22 7.44 17.54
C CYS A 230 26.75 7.47 17.39
N GLY A 231 27.45 7.98 18.40
CA GLY A 231 28.92 8.00 18.42
C GLY A 231 29.58 6.63 18.69
N SER A 232 28.85 5.66 19.26
CA SER A 232 29.38 4.33 19.59
C SER A 232 28.27 3.28 19.74
N TRP A 233 28.61 1.99 19.70
CA TRP A 233 27.69 0.89 19.96
C TRP A 233 27.05 0.93 21.36
N ARG A 234 27.77 1.46 22.36
CA ARG A 234 27.20 1.70 23.69
C ARG A 234 26.13 2.79 23.66
N HIS A 235 26.35 3.84 22.87
CA HIS A 235 25.33 4.86 22.65
C HIS A 235 24.10 4.24 21.95
N VAL A 236 24.27 3.36 20.96
CA VAL A 236 23.14 2.64 20.33
C VAL A 236 22.32 1.84 21.34
N ILE A 237 22.98 1.06 22.21
CA ILE A 237 22.27 0.28 23.24
C ILE A 237 21.48 1.20 24.19
N HIS A 238 22.09 2.32 24.60
CA HIS A 238 21.42 3.29 25.46
C HIS A 238 20.29 4.03 24.75
N ALA A 239 20.48 4.49 23.52
CA ALA A 239 19.46 5.22 22.76
C ALA A 239 18.28 4.33 22.38
N SER A 240 18.55 3.06 22.06
CA SER A 240 17.51 2.11 21.65
C SER A 240 16.61 1.64 22.78
N GLN A 241 17.12 1.60 24.03
CA GLN A 241 16.44 1.02 25.18
C GLN A 241 15.92 -0.42 24.93
N GLN A 242 16.48 -1.13 23.94
CA GLN A 242 16.07 -2.50 23.58
C GLN A 242 16.91 -3.57 24.31
N PHE A 243 18.03 -3.18 24.92
CA PHE A 243 18.99 -4.10 25.52
C PHE A 243 19.37 -3.65 26.94
N GLU A 244 19.85 -4.60 27.73
CA GLU A 244 20.50 -4.38 29.03
C GLU A 244 22.01 -4.60 28.89
N ILE A 245 22.81 -3.90 29.71
CA ILE A 245 24.27 -4.04 29.73
C ILE A 245 24.73 -4.49 31.12
N CYS A 246 25.65 -5.46 31.16
CA CYS A 246 26.40 -5.84 32.35
C CYS A 246 27.91 -5.65 32.13
N LYS A 247 28.65 -5.27 33.19
CA LYS A 247 30.12 -5.18 33.16
C LYS A 247 30.67 -6.25 34.08
N GLN A 248 31.55 -7.10 33.57
CA GLN A 248 32.19 -8.16 34.36
C GLN A 248 33.71 -8.05 34.23
N SER A 249 34.40 -8.06 35.37
CA SER A 249 35.87 -8.07 35.42
C SER A 249 36.37 -9.48 35.17
N GLN A 250 37.23 -9.66 34.17
CA GLN A 250 37.83 -10.95 33.89
C GLN A 250 38.89 -11.27 34.96
N ALA A 251 38.76 -12.43 35.61
CA ALA A 251 39.53 -12.80 36.81
C ALA A 251 41.05 -12.83 36.59
N ASP A 252 41.52 -13.06 35.35
CA ASP A 252 42.94 -13.27 35.06
C ASP A 252 43.71 -12.01 34.62
N ASN A 253 43.07 -10.95 34.11
CA ASN A 253 43.78 -9.81 33.50
C ASN A 253 43.22 -8.41 33.82
N GLY A 254 42.20 -8.29 34.68
CA GLY A 254 41.62 -6.98 35.06
C GLY A 254 40.88 -6.24 33.93
N ALA A 255 40.82 -6.81 32.72
CA ALA A 255 40.05 -6.27 31.62
C ALA A 255 38.55 -6.34 31.93
N THR A 256 37.87 -5.20 31.89
CA THR A 256 36.41 -5.12 32.05
C THR A 256 35.74 -5.48 30.73
N VAL A 257 35.10 -6.65 30.68
CA VAL A 257 34.31 -7.07 29.51
C VAL A 257 32.88 -6.57 29.69
N VAL A 258 32.30 -6.09 28.59
CA VAL A 258 30.94 -5.56 28.59
C VAL A 258 30.05 -6.51 27.81
N TRP A 259 28.99 -6.92 28.48
CA TRP A 259 28.03 -7.90 28.02
C TRP A 259 26.70 -7.20 27.80
N TYR A 260 25.90 -7.70 26.86
CA TYR A 260 24.54 -7.24 26.64
C TYR A 260 23.58 -8.40 26.41
N ARG A 261 22.29 -8.15 26.59
CA ARG A 261 21.19 -9.06 26.22
C ARG A 261 19.94 -8.27 25.88
N SER A 262 19.04 -8.86 25.11
CA SER A 262 17.73 -8.24 24.83
C SER A 262 16.93 -8.07 26.12
N ARG A 263 16.24 -6.93 26.25
CA ARG A 263 15.26 -6.75 27.33
C ARG A 263 14.11 -7.73 27.14
N PRO A 264 13.60 -8.35 28.21
CA PRO A 264 12.36 -9.10 28.12
C PRO A 264 11.27 -8.16 27.60
N ARG A 265 10.48 -8.59 26.60
CA ARG A 265 9.29 -7.86 26.19
C ARG A 265 8.41 -7.74 27.43
N GLU A 266 8.22 -6.54 27.96
CA GLU A 266 7.16 -6.30 28.92
C GLU A 266 5.85 -6.57 28.18
N THR A 267 5.28 -7.74 28.40
CA THR A 267 3.85 -7.94 28.15
C THR A 267 3.16 -6.89 29.01
N SER A 268 2.60 -5.86 28.37
CA SER A 268 1.75 -4.87 29.00
C SER A 268 0.81 -5.61 29.95
N LYS A 269 1.07 -5.50 31.25
CA LYS A 269 0.11 -5.94 32.25
C LYS A 269 -1.13 -5.12 32.00
N GLU A 270 -2.23 -5.82 31.76
CA GLU A 270 -3.58 -5.33 31.96
C GLU A 270 -3.58 -4.40 33.18
N GLN A 271 -3.94 -3.13 32.95
CA GLN A 271 -4.41 -2.28 34.03
C GLN A 271 -5.93 -2.43 34.05
N GLU A 272 -6.40 -3.10 35.11
CA GLU A 272 -7.77 -3.13 35.62
C GLU A 272 -8.40 -1.73 35.72
#